data_AF-A0A9N8J629-F1
#
_entry.id   AF-A0A9N8J629-F1
#
_cell.length_a   1.000
_cell.length_b   1.000
_cell.length_c   1.000
_cell.angle_alpha   90.00
_cell.angle_beta   90.00
_cell.angle_gamma   90.00
#
_symmetry.space_group_name_H-M   'P 1'
#
loop_
_entity.id
_entity.type
_entity.pdbx_description
1 polymer ?
#
loop_
_entity_poly.entity_id
_entity_poly.type
_entity_poly.pdbx_seq_one_letter_code
_entity_poly.pdbx_strand_id
1 'polypeptide(L)'
;MNKLKPFSISIILLFVSAFIMSKSTQQFRYVDKWRWLYHVGWISCYTFQIISLVLSFMFLIFILKKDFNLNIKYKFIWIALGLFPTLFWLLITIFIVGFKM
;
A
#
# COMPACT_ATOMS: atom_id res chain seq x y z
N MET A 1 -12.06 -4.58 20.89
CA MET A 1 -11.79 -3.48 19.93
C MET A 1 -10.30 -3.28 19.54
N ASN A 2 -9.33 -4.04 20.08
CA ASN A 2 -7.90 -3.71 19.90
C ASN A 2 -7.14 -4.39 18.74
N LYS A 3 -7.66 -5.45 18.11
CA LYS A 3 -6.91 -6.18 17.06
C LYS A 3 -6.86 -5.49 15.69
N LEU A 4 -7.67 -4.44 15.45
CA LEU A 4 -7.74 -3.74 14.14
C LEU A 4 -6.75 -2.58 14.02
N LYS A 5 -6.46 -1.89 15.13
CA LYS A 5 -5.48 -0.80 15.21
C LYS A 5 -4.08 -1.19 14.70
N PRO A 6 -3.50 -2.35 15.08
CA PRO A 6 -2.17 -2.72 14.57
C PRO A 6 -2.19 -2.92 13.05
N PHE A 7 -3.23 -3.55 12.50
CA PHE A 7 -3.35 -3.78 11.05
C PHE A 7 -3.43 -2.47 10.24
N SER A 8 -4.23 -1.50 10.70
CA SER A 8 -4.28 -0.18 10.04
C SER A 8 -2.94 0.56 10.08
N ILE A 9 -2.20 0.46 11.19
CA ILE A 9 -0.88 1.08 11.33
C ILE A 9 0.13 0.38 10.40
N SER A 10 0.10 -0.95 10.32
CA SER A 10 0.94 -1.72 9.40
C SER A 10 0.71 -1.34 7.93
N ILE A 11 -0.54 -1.13 7.51
CA ILE A 11 -0.86 -0.69 6.14
C ILE A 11 -0.24 0.67 5.85
N ILE A 12 -0.34 1.63 6.78
CA ILE A 12 0.23 2.97 6.64
C ILE A 12 1.77 2.92 6.59
N LEU A 13 2.39 2.11 7.45
CA LEU A 13 3.85 1.93 7.47
C LEU A 13 4.36 1.30 6.16
N LEU A 14 3.65 0.29 5.65
CA LEU A 14 3.97 -0.31 4.35
C LEU A 14 3.82 0.70 3.20
N PHE A 15 2.81 1.56 3.26
CA PHE A 15 2.61 2.63 2.28
C PHE A 15 3.76 3.63 2.29
N VAL A 16 4.11 4.15 3.47
CA VAL A 16 5.17 5.16 3.63
C VAL A 16 6.53 4.58 3.24
N SER A 17 6.83 3.34 3.64
CA SER A 17 8.09 2.67 3.28
C SER A 17 8.22 2.43 1.77
N ALA A 18 7.16 1.97 1.09
CA ALA A 18 7.16 1.83 -0.36
C ALA A 18 7.40 3.18 -1.08
N PHE A 19 6.79 4.27 -0.59
CA PHE A 19 6.97 5.60 -1.15
C PHE A 19 8.40 6.12 -0.97
N ILE A 20 8.96 6.01 0.24
CA ILE A 20 10.34 6.43 0.53
C ILE A 20 11.31 5.64 -0.32
N MET A 21 11.16 4.31 -0.37
CA MET A 21 12.06 3.45 -1.12
C MET A 21 11.99 3.73 -2.63
N SER A 22 10.81 4.01 -3.18
CA SER A 22 10.64 4.44 -4.57
C SER A 22 11.43 5.73 -4.87
N LYS A 23 11.32 6.76 -4.03
CA LYS A 23 12.09 8.01 -4.19
C LYS A 23 13.59 7.81 -4.00
N SER A 24 14.00 7.10 -2.96
CA SER A 24 15.40 6.89 -2.62
C SER A 24 16.14 6.00 -3.62
N THR A 25 15.43 5.16 -4.38
CA THR A 25 16.08 4.26 -5.36
C THR A 25 16.26 4.90 -6.73
N GLN A 26 15.51 5.97 -7.05
CA GLN A 26 15.64 6.70 -8.32
C GLN A 26 17.03 7.31 -8.54
N GLN A 27 17.74 7.71 -7.47
CA GLN A 27 19.09 8.27 -7.59
C GLN A 27 20.11 7.27 -8.18
N PHE A 28 19.87 5.96 -8.02
CA PHE A 28 20.76 4.92 -8.53
C PHE A 28 20.48 4.55 -9.99
N ARG A 29 19.49 5.17 -10.63
CA ARG A 29 19.10 4.89 -12.03
C ARG A 29 20.23 5.17 -13.02
N TYR A 30 21.04 6.21 -12.75
CA TYR A 30 22.04 6.72 -13.70
C TYR A 30 23.48 6.30 -13.37
N VAL A 31 23.69 5.56 -12.27
CA VAL A 31 25.01 5.08 -11.87
C VAL A 31 25.10 3.60 -12.23
N ASP A 32 25.80 3.25 -13.31
CA ASP A 32 25.80 1.87 -13.84
C ASP A 32 26.22 0.81 -12.80
N LYS A 33 27.20 1.12 -11.95
CA LYS A 33 27.65 0.23 -10.87
C LYS A 33 26.56 -0.06 -9.80
N TRP A 34 25.56 0.81 -9.68
CA TRP A 34 24.52 0.79 -8.63
C TRP A 34 23.13 0.56 -9.22
N ARG A 35 23.03 0.35 -10.52
CA ARG A 35 21.77 0.12 -11.24
C ARG A 35 21.00 -1.09 -10.71
N TRP A 36 21.69 -2.08 -10.16
CA TRP A 36 21.08 -3.22 -9.50
C TRP A 36 20.26 -2.81 -8.26
N LEU A 37 20.68 -1.79 -7.50
CA LEU A 37 19.91 -1.25 -6.37
C LEU A 37 18.61 -0.60 -6.82
N TYR A 38 18.62 0.04 -8.00
CA TYR A 38 17.41 0.55 -8.60
C TYR A 38 16.44 -0.59 -8.96
N HIS A 39 16.93 -1.67 -9.56
CA HIS A 39 16.09 -2.83 -9.89
C HIS A 39 15.53 -3.52 -8.64
N VAL A 40 16.34 -3.72 -7.61
CA VAL A 40 15.90 -4.30 -6.32
C VAL A 40 14.89 -3.37 -5.64
N GLY A 41 15.14 -2.06 -5.63
CA GLY A 41 14.23 -1.04 -5.11
C GLY A 41 12.88 -1.03 -5.81
N TRP A 42 12.89 -1.22 -7.13
CA TRP A 42 11.67 -1.31 -7.92
C TRP A 42 10.87 -2.58 -7.66
N ILE A 43 11.53 -3.75 -7.61
CA ILE A 43 10.90 -5.03 -7.29
C ILE A 43 10.29 -5.00 -5.88
N SER A 44 11.03 -4.46 -4.91
CA SER A 44 10.59 -4.36 -3.53
C SER A 44 9.44 -3.36 -3.34
N CYS A 45 9.39 -2.29 -4.13
CA CYS A 45 8.23 -1.40 -4.19
C CYS A 45 6.96 -2.13 -4.66
N TYR A 46 7.06 -2.95 -5.71
CA TYR A 46 5.93 -3.76 -6.18
C TYR A 46 5.48 -4.82 -5.17
N THR A 47 6.40 -5.50 -4.49
CA THR A 47 6.01 -6.49 -3.49
C THR A 47 5.31 -5.84 -2.31
N PHE A 48 5.78 -4.68 -1.82
CA PHE A 48 5.06 -3.92 -0.79
C PHE A 48 3.71 -3.42 -1.25
N GLN A 49 3.57 -3.04 -2.52
CA GLN A 49 2.28 -2.67 -3.12
C GLN A 49 1.29 -3.83 -3.07
N ILE A 50 1.69 -5.03 -3.53
CA ILE A 50 0.82 -6.22 -3.53
C ILE A 50 0.42 -6.59 -2.09
N ILE A 51 1.38 -6.59 -1.16
CA ILE A 51 1.13 -6.89 0.26
C ILE A 51 0.16 -5.87 0.88
N SER A 52 0.34 -4.58 0.60
CA SER A 52 -0.54 -3.51 1.09
C SER A 52 -1.97 -3.65 0.54
N LEU A 53 -2.11 -4.04 -0.73
CA LEU A 53 -3.41 -4.26 -1.35
C LEU A 53 -4.15 -5.46 -0.73
N VAL A 54 -3.45 -6.59 -0.53
CA VAL A 54 -4.01 -7.77 0.13
C VAL A 54 -4.44 -7.45 1.57
N LEU A 55 -3.58 -6.77 2.34
CA LEU A 55 -3.90 -6.35 3.71
C LEU A 55 -5.09 -5.39 3.77
N SER A 56 -5.17 -4.44 2.83
CA SER A 56 -6.29 -3.51 2.74
C SER A 56 -7.61 -4.22 2.42
N PHE A 57 -7.58 -5.21 1.51
CA PHE A 57 -8.75 -6.05 1.22
C PHE A 57 -9.19 -6.88 2.44
N MET A 58 -8.24 -7.54 3.11
CA MET A 58 -8.52 -8.29 4.33
C MET A 58 -9.12 -7.39 5.42
N PHE A 59 -8.59 -6.18 5.58
CA PHE A 59 -9.10 -5.19 6.54
C PHE A 59 -10.52 -4.75 6.22
N LEU A 60 -10.82 -4.51 4.94
CA LEU A 60 -12.15 -4.12 4.46
C LEU A 60 -13.18 -5.23 4.67
N ILE A 61 -12.84 -6.48 4.34
CA ILE A 61 -13.66 -7.67 4.65
C ILE A 61 -13.89 -7.76 6.16
N PHE A 62 -12.86 -7.53 6.97
CA PHE A 62 -12.97 -7.61 8.43
C PHE A 62 -13.90 -6.54 9.00
N ILE A 63 -13.87 -5.30 8.47
CA ILE A 63 -14.80 -4.23 8.84
C ILE A 63 -16.22 -4.62 8.46
N LEU A 64 -16.45 -4.98 7.19
CA LEU A 64 -17.77 -5.35 6.69
C LEU A 64 -18.38 -6.55 7.44
N LYS A 65 -17.55 -7.53 7.82
CA LYS A 65 -18.00 -8.71 8.57
C LYS A 65 -18.22 -8.42 10.06
N LYS A 66 -17.49 -7.47 10.66
CA LYS A 66 -17.69 -7.04 12.05
C LYS A 66 -18.89 -6.09 12.24
N ASP A 67 -19.33 -5.43 11.19
CA ASP A 67 -20.47 -4.53 11.20
C ASP A 67 -21.79 -5.19 11.62
N PHE A 68 -21.90 -6.52 11.52
CA PHE A 68 -23.09 -7.23 11.99
C PHE A 68 -23.26 -7.21 13.52
N ASN A 69 -22.25 -6.81 14.32
CA ASN A 69 -22.34 -6.98 15.78
C ASN A 69 -21.73 -5.86 16.63
N LEU A 70 -21.09 -4.83 16.08
CA LEU A 70 -20.42 -3.80 16.88
C LEU A 70 -20.65 -2.38 16.32
N ASN A 71 -21.26 -1.51 17.12
CA ASN A 71 -21.37 -0.05 16.91
C ASN A 71 -19.97 0.60 16.90
N ILE A 72 -19.23 0.49 15.79
CA ILE A 72 -17.90 1.09 15.63
C ILE A 72 -18.06 2.59 15.34
N LYS A 73 -17.71 3.45 16.31
CA LYS A 73 -17.55 4.90 16.10
C LYS A 73 -16.48 5.15 15.02
N TYR A 74 -16.78 6.07 14.10
CA TYR A 74 -15.91 6.49 12.98
C TYR A 74 -15.65 5.45 11.89
N LYS A 75 -16.62 4.57 11.62
CA LYS A 75 -16.59 3.58 10.52
C LYS A 75 -16.09 4.14 9.18
N PHE A 76 -16.55 5.32 8.78
CA PHE A 76 -16.14 5.97 7.53
C PHE A 76 -14.64 6.30 7.47
N ILE A 77 -14.03 6.70 8.59
CA ILE A 77 -12.60 7.03 8.65
C ILE A 77 -11.77 5.75 8.46
N TRP A 78 -12.20 4.63 9.06
CA TRP A 78 -11.52 3.35 8.90
C TRP A 78 -11.63 2.80 7.48
N ILE A 79 -12.79 2.97 6.84
CA ILE A 79 -13.01 2.60 5.43
C ILE A 79 -12.13 3.47 4.52
N ALA A 80 -12.08 4.78 4.75
CA ALA A 80 -11.24 5.70 3.99
C ALA A 80 -9.74 5.36 4.11
N LEU A 81 -9.27 4.96 5.30
CA LEU A 81 -7.87 4.56 5.52
C LEU A 81 -7.48 3.28 4.77
N GLY A 82 -8.41 2.35 4.53
CA GLY A 82 -8.16 1.18 3.69
C GLY A 82 -8.31 1.47 2.19
N LEU A 83 -9.22 2.37 1.82
CA LEU A 83 -9.49 2.75 0.42
C LEU A 83 -8.44 3.69 -0.18
N PHE A 84 -7.90 4.61 0.61
CA PHE A 84 -6.92 5.57 0.13
C PHE A 84 -5.65 4.93 -0.46
N PRO A 85 -4.95 4.02 0.25
CA PRO A 85 -3.77 3.36 -0.30
C PRO A 85 -4.13 2.46 -1.50
N THR A 86 -5.28 1.79 -1.48
CA THR A 86 -5.69 0.93 -2.60
C THR A 86 -5.99 1.73 -3.87
N LEU A 87 -6.71 2.84 -3.77
CA LEU A 87 -6.99 3.73 -4.90
C LEU A 87 -5.72 4.38 -5.45
N PHE A 88 -4.84 4.87 -4.58
CA PHE A 88 -3.57 5.47 -4.99
C PHE A 88 -2.72 4.49 -5.81
N TRP A 89 -2.58 3.26 -5.33
CA TRP A 89 -1.80 2.24 -6.01
C TRP A 89 -2.47 1.71 -7.28
N LEU A 90 -3.79 1.61 -7.30
CA LEU A 90 -4.55 1.21 -8.49
C LEU A 90 -4.37 2.25 -9.61
N LEU A 91 -4.40 3.54 -9.28
CA LEU A 91 -4.09 4.62 -10.23
C LEU A 91 -2.66 4.53 -10.75
N ILE A 92 -1.68 4.28 -9.88
CA ILE A 92 -0.28 4.10 -10.29
C ILE A 92 -0.13 2.92 -11.25
N THR A 93 -0.75 1.76 -10.95
CA THR A 93 -0.68 0.59 -11.82
C THR A 93 -1.36 0.84 -13.16
N ILE A 94 -2.53 1.48 -13.18
CA ILE A 94 -3.20 1.85 -14.44
C ILE A 94 -2.34 2.81 -15.26
N PHE A 95 -1.72 3.80 -14.62
CA PHE A 95 -0.81 4.71 -15.32
C PHE A 95 0.43 4.00 -15.88
N ILE A 96 1.07 3.12 -15.09
CA ILE A 96 2.28 2.40 -15.52
C ILE A 96 1.99 1.39 -16.62
N VAL A 97 0.87 0.67 -16.53
CA VAL A 97 0.46 -0.33 -17.53
C VAL A 97 -0.11 0.35 -18.78
N GLY A 98 -0.91 1.40 -18.62
CA GLY A 98 -1.53 2.13 -19.73
C GLY A 98 -0.56 2.94 -20.58
N PHE A 99 0.58 3.38 -20.03
CA PHE A 99 1.64 4.05 -20.81
C PHE A 99 2.58 3.09 -21.55
N LYS A 100 2.40 1.77 -21.36
CA LYS A 100 3.20 0.70 -21.99
C LYS A 100 2.50 0.04 -23.19
N MET A 101 1.30 0.48 -23.55
CA MET A 101 0.63 0.20 -24.83
C MET A 101 0.85 1.36 -25.79
#